data_AF-G3TPH9-F1
#
_entry.id   AF-G3TPH9-F1
#
_cell.length_a   1.000
_cell.length_b   1.000
_cell.length_c   1.000
_cell.angle_alpha   90.00
_cell.angle_beta   90.00
_cell.angle_gamma   90.00
#
_symmetry.space_group_name_H-M   'P 1'
#
loop_
_entity.id
_entity.type
_entity.pdbx_description
1 polymer ?
#
loop_
_entity_poly.entity_id
_entity_poly.type
_entity_poly.pdbx_seq_one_letter_code
_entity_poly.pdbx_strand_id
1 'polypeptide(L)'
;RWFGGMPLVFLGLRAEKQPVYVVDVAKGIVNAIKDPDACGKTFAFTGPNRYLLLDLVQYVFAVTHRSFFPYPLPRFTYQLIARLFEMSPFEPWTTRDKMERVHLTDMKLPHLPGLEDLGIQATPLEAKAIEVLRRHRTYRWLSSETEDAKPAKTVNV
;
A
#
# COMPACT_ATOMS: atom_id res chain seq x y z
N ARG A 1 -9.33 -12.72 12.73
CA ARG A 1 -8.92 -12.69 14.15
C ARG A 1 -8.60 -11.24 14.47
N TRP A 2 -9.20 -10.65 15.51
CA TRP A 2 -9.13 -9.20 15.80
C TRP A 2 -7.98 -8.93 16.77
N PHE A 3 -6.96 -8.19 16.33
CA PHE A 3 -6.01 -7.55 17.23
C PHE A 3 -6.57 -6.15 17.52
N GLY A 4 -6.77 -5.82 18.80
CA GLY A 4 -7.57 -4.68 19.28
C GLY A 4 -7.05 -3.28 18.92
N GLY A 5 -5.94 -3.16 18.19
CA GLY A 5 -5.45 -1.89 17.68
C GLY A 5 -4.39 -2.07 16.60
N MET A 6 -4.15 -1.01 15.83
CA MET A 6 -3.20 -0.98 14.72
C MET A 6 -1.98 -0.13 15.13
N PRO A 7 -0.81 -0.77 15.41
CA PRO A 7 0.39 -0.03 15.78
C PRO A 7 0.97 0.69 14.56
N LEU A 8 1.13 2.00 14.66
CA LEU A 8 1.82 2.82 13.67
C LEU A 8 2.91 3.65 14.33
N VAL A 9 4.08 3.71 13.70
CA VAL A 9 5.12 4.64 14.13
C VAL A 9 4.65 6.05 13.86
N PHE A 10 4.60 6.88 14.91
CA PHE A 10 4.14 8.28 14.82
C PHE A 10 2.77 8.39 14.12
N LEU A 11 1.87 7.43 14.37
CA LEU A 11 0.55 7.32 13.72
C LEU A 11 0.58 7.21 12.19
N GLY A 12 1.73 7.06 11.54
CA GLY A 12 1.83 7.02 10.09
C GLY A 12 1.62 8.39 9.40
N LEU A 13 1.71 9.49 10.16
CA LEU A 13 1.51 10.85 9.62
C LEU A 13 2.72 11.40 8.83
N ARG A 14 3.88 10.77 8.93
CA ARG A 14 5.13 11.21 8.26
C ARG A 14 5.48 10.43 7.00
N ALA A 15 4.80 9.30 6.78
CA ALA A 15 5.08 8.40 5.68
C ALA A 15 4.03 8.58 4.59
N GLU A 16 4.47 8.92 3.38
CA GLU A 16 3.60 8.94 2.20
C GLU A 16 3.89 7.73 1.32
N LYS A 17 2.82 7.13 0.80
CA LYS A 17 2.88 5.95 -0.05
C LYS A 17 2.16 6.17 -1.36
N GLN A 18 2.73 5.64 -2.44
CA GLN A 18 2.19 5.70 -3.79
C GLN A 18 2.06 4.27 -4.34
N PRO A 19 1.03 3.52 -3.89
CA PRO A 19 0.89 2.12 -4.24
C PRO A 19 0.59 1.96 -5.73
N VAL A 20 1.25 0.99 -6.38
CA VAL A 20 1.02 0.66 -7.80
C VAL A 20 0.25 -0.65 -7.93
N TYR A 21 -0.62 -0.74 -8.93
CA TYR A 21 -1.39 -1.96 -9.18
C TYR A 21 -0.55 -2.99 -9.95
N VAL A 22 -0.61 -4.25 -9.50
CA VAL A 22 0.27 -5.32 -10.00
C VAL A 22 0.03 -5.63 -11.47
N VAL A 23 -1.20 -5.56 -11.95
CA VAL A 23 -1.51 -5.83 -13.37
C VAL A 23 -0.90 -4.77 -14.28
N ASP A 24 -0.85 -3.52 -13.85
CA ASP A 24 -0.26 -2.42 -14.62
C ASP A 24 1.26 -2.59 -14.70
N VAL A 25 1.90 -3.01 -13.61
CA VAL A 25 3.32 -3.38 -13.60
C VAL A 25 3.59 -4.55 -14.53
N ALA A 26 2.76 -5.60 -14.50
CA ALA A 26 2.94 -6.77 -15.37
C ALA A 26 2.80 -6.39 -16.86
N LYS A 27 1.79 -5.60 -17.21
CA LYS A 27 1.64 -5.04 -18.57
C LYS A 27 2.84 -4.16 -18.95
N GLY A 28 3.35 -3.37 -18.01
CA GLY A 28 4.52 -2.52 -18.19
C GLY A 28 5.75 -3.33 -18.55
N ILE A 29 6.02 -4.41 -17.81
CA ILE A 29 7.12 -5.32 -18.12
C ILE A 29 6.97 -5.93 -19.52
N VAL A 30 5.76 -6.39 -19.88
CA VAL A 30 5.51 -6.97 -21.21
C VAL A 30 5.71 -5.95 -22.33
N ASN A 31 5.27 -4.71 -22.14
CA ASN A 31 5.45 -3.64 -23.13
C ASN A 31 6.91 -3.20 -23.23
N ALA A 32 7.62 -3.11 -22.10
CA ALA A 32 9.04 -2.79 -22.07
C ALA A 32 9.89 -3.85 -22.79
N ILE A 33 9.49 -5.12 -22.77
CA ILE A 33 10.16 -6.17 -23.56
C ILE A 33 9.97 -5.98 -25.07
N LYS A 34 8.82 -5.44 -25.50
CA LYS A 34 8.50 -5.22 -26.91
C LYS A 34 9.07 -3.93 -27.48
N ASP A 35 9.33 -2.96 -26.61
CA ASP A 35 9.84 -1.65 -26.98
C ASP A 35 11.38 -1.65 -27.11
N PRO A 36 11.94 -1.45 -28.32
CA PRO A 36 13.39 -1.36 -28.49
C PRO A 36 13.99 -0.14 -27.75
N ASP A 37 13.21 0.91 -27.52
CA ASP A 37 13.67 2.13 -26.86
C ASP A 37 13.80 1.97 -25.35
N ALA A 38 13.27 0.89 -24.76
CA ALA A 38 13.35 0.61 -23.34
C ALA A 38 14.75 0.11 -22.89
N CYS A 39 15.60 -0.30 -23.83
CA CYS A 39 16.91 -0.86 -23.53
C CYS A 39 17.82 0.15 -22.82
N GLY A 40 18.37 -0.23 -21.66
CA GLY A 40 19.26 0.62 -20.86
C GLY A 40 18.56 1.74 -20.06
N LYS A 41 17.22 1.86 -20.15
CA LYS A 41 16.45 2.82 -19.36
C LYS A 41 16.06 2.25 -18.01
N THR A 42 15.97 3.13 -17.00
CA THR A 42 15.44 2.79 -15.68
C THR A 42 14.03 3.36 -15.56
N PHE A 43 13.04 2.49 -15.37
CA PHE A 43 11.64 2.88 -15.20
C PHE A 43 11.27 2.97 -13.72
N ALA A 44 10.48 3.97 -13.36
CA ALA A 44 9.92 4.12 -12.01
C ALA A 44 8.40 3.98 -12.05
N PHE A 45 7.90 2.76 -11.81
CA PHE A 45 6.46 2.52 -11.77
C PHE A 45 5.86 3.02 -10.46
N THR A 46 4.94 3.98 -10.59
CA THR A 46 4.22 4.59 -9.47
C THR A 46 2.73 4.60 -9.76
N GLY A 47 1.90 4.50 -8.73
CA GLY A 47 0.44 4.61 -8.87
C GLY A 47 -0.02 6.04 -9.15
N PRO A 48 -1.30 6.25 -9.49
CA PRO A 48 -1.80 7.58 -9.86
C PRO A 48 -1.88 8.54 -8.65
N ASN A 49 -2.23 8.01 -7.48
CA ASN A 49 -2.52 8.80 -6.29
C ASN A 49 -1.51 8.52 -5.17
N ARG A 50 -1.14 9.56 -4.43
CA ARG A 50 -0.32 9.48 -3.21
C ARG A 50 -1.20 9.62 -1.99
N TYR A 51 -0.92 8.83 -0.97
CA TYR A 51 -1.69 8.82 0.28
C TYR A 51 -0.74 8.92 1.48
N LEU A 52 -1.19 9.55 2.56
CA LEU A 52 -0.57 9.35 3.86
C LEU A 52 -0.80 7.92 4.33
N LEU A 53 0.19 7.32 4.99
CA LEU A 53 0.09 5.96 5.50
C LEU A 53 -1.11 5.80 6.45
N LEU A 54 -1.40 6.80 7.28
CA LEU A 54 -2.56 6.78 8.17
C LEU A 54 -3.87 6.71 7.38
N ASP A 55 -4.06 7.59 6.39
CA ASP A 55 -5.28 7.68 5.58
C ASP A 55 -5.46 6.41 4.72
N LEU A 56 -4.36 5.86 4.21
CA LEU A 56 -4.35 4.60 3.46
C LEU A 56 -4.82 3.44 4.33
N VAL A 57 -4.28 3.31 5.55
CA VAL A 57 -4.72 2.29 6.50
C VAL A 57 -6.18 2.50 6.87
N GLN A 58 -6.58 3.73 7.16
CA GLN A 58 -7.96 4.06 7.47
C GLN A 58 -8.90 3.63 6.33
N TYR A 59 -8.51 3.84 5.08
CA TYR A 59 -9.26 3.39 3.91
C TYR A 59 -9.37 1.86 3.83
N VAL A 60 -8.30 1.11 4.13
CA VAL A 60 -8.36 -0.37 4.21
C VAL A 60 -9.37 -0.83 5.27
N PHE A 61 -9.41 -0.18 6.44
CA PHE A 61 -10.39 -0.50 7.48
C PHE A 61 -11.82 -0.08 7.10
N ALA A 62 -11.97 1.05 6.39
CA ALA A 62 -13.25 1.50 5.86
C ALA A 62 -13.82 0.50 4.86
N VAL A 63 -13.01 0.06 3.88
CA VAL A 63 -13.43 -0.93 2.87
C VAL A 63 -13.75 -2.28 3.51
N THR A 64 -13.01 -2.69 4.53
CA THR A 64 -13.25 -3.98 5.23
C THR A 64 -14.39 -3.93 6.26
N HIS A 65 -14.95 -2.75 6.54
CA HIS A 65 -15.92 -2.49 7.60
C HIS A 65 -15.49 -3.05 8.96
N ARG A 66 -14.23 -2.81 9.33
CA ARG A 66 -13.66 -3.20 10.63
C ARG A 66 -13.39 -1.95 11.47
N SER A 67 -13.56 -2.08 12.78
CA SER A 67 -13.24 -1.00 13.71
C SER A 67 -11.75 -0.65 13.61
N PHE A 68 -11.46 0.62 13.38
CA PHE A 68 -10.12 1.15 13.26
C PHE A 68 -9.71 1.86 14.56
N PHE A 69 -8.64 1.38 15.20
CA PHE A 69 -8.08 1.98 16.40
C PHE A 69 -6.56 2.13 16.24
N PRO A 70 -6.08 3.23 15.63
CA PRO A 70 -4.66 3.50 15.49
C PRO A 70 -4.07 3.97 16.81
N TYR A 71 -2.88 3.49 17.17
CA TYR A 71 -2.15 4.00 18.32
C TYR A 71 -0.67 4.24 17.96
N PRO A 72 -0.04 5.29 18.53
CA PRO A 72 1.36 5.57 18.29
C PRO A 72 2.22 4.54 19.02
N LEU A 73 3.17 3.95 18.31
CA LEU A 73 4.18 3.08 18.90
C LEU A 73 5.58 3.63 18.57
N PRO A 74 6.47 3.81 19.57
CA PRO A 74 7.86 4.19 19.31
C PRO A 74 8.56 3.19 18.38
N ARG A 75 9.47 3.69 17.53
CA ARG A 75 10.22 2.84 16.58
C ARG A 75 10.94 1.69 17.28
N PHE A 76 11.65 1.99 18.36
CA PHE A 76 12.44 1.02 19.10
C PHE A 76 11.60 -0.13 19.65
N THR A 77 10.45 0.17 20.27
CA THR A 77 9.59 -0.88 20.83
C THR A 77 8.97 -1.73 19.72
N TYR A 78 8.60 -1.11 18.60
CA TYR A 78 8.04 -1.86 17.48
C TYR A 78 9.10 -2.77 16.82
N GLN A 79 10.35 -2.32 16.71
CA GLN A 79 11.49 -3.13 16.24
C GLN A 79 11.79 -4.32 17.16
N LEU A 80 11.70 -4.14 18.48
CA LEU A 80 11.86 -5.26 19.44
C LEU A 80 10.75 -6.30 19.26
N ILE A 81 9.50 -5.87 19.11
CA ILE A 81 8.36 -6.76 18.83
C ILE A 81 8.60 -7.51 17.51
N ALA A 82 9.02 -6.81 16.45
CA ALA A 82 9.31 -7.41 15.16
C ALA A 82 10.45 -8.44 15.23
N ARG A 83 11.50 -8.16 16.02
CA ARG A 83 12.60 -9.11 16.26
C ARG A 83 12.11 -10.39 16.94
N LEU A 84 11.18 -10.28 17.89
CA LEU A 84 10.58 -11.46 18.52
C LEU A 84 9.78 -12.30 17.52
N PHE A 85 9.05 -11.66 16.60
CA PHE A 85 8.37 -12.36 15.51
C PHE A 85 9.34 -13.00 14.51
N GLU A 86 10.49 -12.37 14.22
CA GLU A 86 11.53 -12.94 13.34
C GLU A 86 12.17 -14.22 13.89
N MET A 87 12.13 -14.45 15.20
CA MET A 87 12.70 -15.66 15.80
C MET A 87 11.89 -16.92 15.50
N SER A 88 10.67 -16.80 14.96
CA SER A 88 9.87 -17.96 14.60
C SER A 88 10.43 -18.63 13.32
N PRO A 89 10.48 -19.98 13.26
CA PRO A 89 10.93 -20.70 12.07
C PRO A 89 9.91 -20.64 10.90
N PHE A 90 8.69 -20.21 11.16
CA PHE A 90 7.65 -19.99 10.14
C PHE A 90 7.76 -18.58 9.57
N GLU A 91 7.20 -18.37 8.36
CA GLU A 91 7.18 -17.05 7.73
C GLU A 91 6.56 -15.99 8.66
N PRO A 92 7.37 -15.03 9.16
CA PRO A 92 6.89 -14.07 10.14
C PRO A 92 5.97 -13.05 9.49
N TRP A 93 4.85 -12.74 10.14
CA TRP A 93 3.93 -11.70 9.64
C TRP A 93 4.55 -10.30 9.69
N THR A 94 5.42 -10.04 10.66
CA THR A 94 6.09 -8.76 10.88
C THR A 94 7.58 -8.98 11.07
N THR A 95 8.37 -8.26 10.28
CA THR A 95 9.84 -8.20 10.38
C THR A 95 10.29 -6.76 10.55
N ARG A 96 11.52 -6.57 11.03
CA ARG A 96 12.19 -5.27 11.15
C ARG A 96 12.30 -4.59 9.80
N ASP A 97 12.65 -5.34 8.75
CA ASP A 97 12.66 -4.82 7.38
C ASP A 97 11.27 -4.33 6.94
N LYS A 98 10.23 -5.15 7.13
CA LYS A 98 8.86 -4.77 6.79
C LYS A 98 8.42 -3.51 7.53
N MET A 99 8.83 -3.37 8.79
CA MET A 99 8.57 -2.18 9.57
C MET A 99 9.15 -0.94 8.93
N GLU A 100 10.46 -0.92 8.67
CA GLU A 100 11.12 0.24 8.09
C GLU A 100 10.54 0.53 6.71
N ARG A 101 10.38 -0.49 5.86
CA ARG A 101 9.83 -0.34 4.51
C ARG A 101 8.43 0.29 4.48
N VAL A 102 7.57 -0.04 5.45
CA VAL A 102 6.23 0.56 5.56
C VAL A 102 6.30 2.02 5.99
N HIS A 103 7.27 2.39 6.84
CA HIS A 103 7.39 3.75 7.37
C HIS A 103 8.35 4.66 6.59
N LEU A 104 9.01 4.15 5.55
CA LEU A 104 9.73 4.96 4.57
C LEU A 104 8.75 5.67 3.63
N THR A 105 9.10 6.87 3.18
CA THR A 105 8.29 7.62 2.19
C THR A 105 8.70 7.25 0.78
N ASP A 106 7.72 7.08 -0.10
CA ASP A 106 7.98 6.80 -1.51
C ASP A 106 8.43 8.10 -2.23
N MET A 107 9.60 8.05 -2.86
CA MET A 107 10.21 9.22 -3.52
C MET A 107 9.53 9.52 -4.86
N LYS A 108 9.43 10.82 -5.20
CA LYS A 108 9.02 11.28 -6.54
C LYS A 108 10.25 11.35 -7.44
N LEU A 109 10.23 10.62 -8.55
CA LEU A 109 11.32 10.60 -9.52
C LEU A 109 10.78 11.06 -10.89
N PRO A 110 10.47 12.35 -11.07
CA PRO A 110 9.82 12.86 -12.28
C PRO A 110 10.73 12.80 -13.53
N HIS A 111 12.03 12.60 -13.34
CA HIS A 111 13.01 12.48 -14.42
C HIS A 111 13.08 11.07 -15.03
N LEU A 112 12.45 10.08 -14.38
CA LEU A 112 12.42 8.71 -14.85
C LEU A 112 11.14 8.43 -15.64
N PRO A 113 11.22 7.62 -16.71
CA PRO A 113 10.04 7.21 -17.44
C PRO A 113 9.09 6.38 -16.55
N GLY A 114 7.80 6.62 -16.74
CA GLY A 114 6.71 6.07 -15.94
C GLY A 114 5.96 4.93 -16.62
N LEU A 115 4.77 4.61 -16.09
CA LEU A 115 3.84 3.66 -16.73
C LEU A 115 3.23 4.23 -18.02
N GLU A 116 3.08 5.55 -18.09
CA GLU A 116 2.46 6.25 -19.21
C GLU A 116 3.30 6.14 -20.49
N ASP A 117 4.63 6.17 -20.37
CA ASP A 117 5.55 6.02 -21.51
C ASP A 117 5.45 4.63 -22.15
N LEU A 118 5.00 3.63 -21.39
CA LEU A 118 4.74 2.26 -21.88
C LEU A 118 3.30 2.08 -22.38
N GLY A 119 2.55 3.17 -22.53
CA GLY A 119 1.17 3.18 -23.01
C GLY A 119 0.15 2.64 -22.02
N ILE A 120 0.45 2.66 -20.71
CA ILE A 120 -0.41 2.11 -19.66
C ILE A 120 -0.92 3.23 -18.78
N GLN A 121 -2.24 3.36 -18.71
CA GLN A 121 -2.90 4.25 -17.76
C GLN A 121 -2.90 3.60 -16.36
N ALA A 122 -2.41 4.33 -15.36
CA ALA A 122 -2.32 3.83 -14.00
C ALA A 122 -3.71 3.66 -13.37
N THR A 123 -4.02 2.47 -12.87
CA THR A 123 -5.30 2.16 -12.24
C THR A 123 -5.35 2.68 -10.80
N PRO A 124 -6.39 3.44 -10.40
CA PRO A 124 -6.51 3.93 -9.02
C PRO A 124 -6.78 2.80 -8.02
N LEU A 125 -6.28 2.96 -6.80
CA LEU A 125 -6.41 1.97 -5.72
C LEU A 125 -7.89 1.73 -5.38
N GLU A 126 -8.70 2.77 -5.40
CA GLU A 126 -10.10 2.73 -5.00
C GLU A 126 -10.92 1.78 -5.87
N ALA A 127 -10.62 1.74 -7.17
CA ALA A 127 -11.30 0.88 -8.13
C ALA A 127 -11.00 -0.63 -7.91
N LYS A 128 -9.84 -0.97 -7.33
CA LYS A 128 -9.37 -2.37 -7.19
C LYS A 128 -9.32 -2.88 -5.77
N ALA A 129 -9.38 -2.01 -4.77
CA ALA A 129 -9.29 -2.37 -3.36
C ALA A 129 -10.32 -3.42 -2.92
N ILE A 130 -11.56 -3.34 -3.43
CA ILE A 130 -12.62 -4.27 -3.03
C ILE A 130 -12.32 -5.73 -3.40
N GLU A 131 -11.74 -5.95 -4.57
CA GLU A 131 -11.49 -7.28 -5.11
C GLU A 131 -10.56 -8.07 -4.17
N VAL A 132 -9.56 -7.37 -3.62
CA VAL A 132 -8.57 -7.93 -2.69
C VAL A 132 -9.13 -8.01 -1.27
N LEU A 133 -9.80 -6.95 -0.80
CA LEU A 133 -10.17 -6.81 0.61
C LEU A 133 -11.49 -7.51 0.98
N ARG A 134 -12.32 -7.91 0.01
CA ARG A 134 -13.61 -8.58 0.26
C ARG A 134 -13.46 -9.82 1.14
N ARG A 135 -12.36 -10.57 1.01
CA ARG A 135 -12.05 -11.75 1.85
C ARG A 135 -12.01 -11.43 3.36
N HIS A 136 -11.68 -10.21 3.73
CA HIS A 136 -11.51 -9.80 5.13
C HIS A 136 -12.78 -9.19 5.76
N ARG A 137 -13.82 -8.93 4.96
CA ARG A 137 -15.13 -8.47 5.43
C ARG A 137 -15.82 -9.54 6.27
N THR A 138 -16.61 -9.11 7.25
CA THR A 138 -17.53 -10.05 7.94
C THR A 138 -18.71 -10.38 7.03
N TYR A 139 -19.38 -11.50 7.31
CA TYR A 139 -20.58 -11.91 6.57
C TYR A 139 -21.63 -10.78 6.44
N ARG A 140 -21.85 -10.00 7.51
CA ARG A 140 -22.77 -8.85 7.53
C ARG A 140 -22.49 -7.80 6.44
N TRP A 141 -21.21 -7.58 6.10
CA TRP A 141 -20.79 -6.56 5.15
C TRP A 141 -20.28 -7.16 3.84
N LEU A 142 -20.36 -8.49 3.66
CA LEU A 142 -19.76 -9.17 2.52
C LEU A 142 -20.39 -8.74 1.18
N SER A 143 -21.71 -8.53 1.19
CA SER A 143 -22.51 -8.10 0.03
C SER A 143 -22.73 -6.59 -0.03
N SER A 144 -22.09 -5.78 0.83
CA SER A 144 -22.23 -4.33 0.75
C SER A 144 -21.57 -3.77 -0.51
N GLU A 145 -22.19 -2.72 -1.04
CA GLU A 145 -21.70 -2.01 -2.22
C GLU A 145 -20.36 -1.33 -1.92
N THR A 146 -19.62 -1.03 -2.99
CA THR A 146 -18.30 -0.39 -2.88
C THR A 146 -18.37 1.10 -2.58
N GLU A 147 -19.48 1.73 -2.92
CA GLU A 147 -19.66 3.19 -2.86
C GLU A 147 -19.81 3.71 -1.42
N ASP A 148 -20.09 2.83 -0.47
CA ASP A 148 -20.22 3.15 0.96
C ASP A 148 -18.89 3.59 1.59
N ALA A 149 -17.76 3.16 1.04
CA ALA A 149 -16.44 3.49 1.55
C ALA A 149 -15.94 4.81 0.95
N LYS A 150 -15.86 5.85 1.78
CA LYS A 150 -15.30 7.14 1.38
C LYS A 150 -13.86 6.95 0.87
N PRO A 151 -13.48 7.56 -0.27
CA PRO A 151 -12.13 7.44 -0.80
C PRO A 151 -11.10 8.04 0.19
N ALA A 152 -9.89 7.50 0.16
CA ALA A 152 -8.80 8.00 0.98
C ALA A 152 -8.42 9.43 0.58
N LYS A 153 -7.97 10.23 1.54
CA LYS A 153 -7.45 11.57 1.24
C LYS A 153 -6.13 11.45 0.51
N THR A 154 -6.02 12.13 -0.63
CA THR A 154 -4.79 12.17 -1.41
C THR A 154 -3.92 13.34 -0.97
N VAL A 155 -2.60 13.13 -0.97
CA VAL A 155 -1.62 14.18 -0.76
C VAL A 155 -1.22 14.75 -2.12
N ASN A 156 -1.70 15.95 -2.43
CA ASN A 156 -1.26 16.70 -3.61
C ASN A 156 -0.26 17.77 -3.16
N VAL A 157 1.02 17.51 -3.43
CA VAL A 157 2.10 18.52 -3.44
C VAL A 157 2.90 18.35 -4.71
#